data_AF-A0A2U8BT24-F1
#
_entry.id   AF-A0A2U8BT24-F1
#
_cell.length_a   1.000
_cell.length_b   1.000
_cell.length_c   1.000
_cell.angle_alpha   90.00
_cell.angle_beta   90.00
_cell.angle_gamma   90.00
#
_symmetry.space_group_name_H-M   'P 1'
#
loop_
_entity.id
_entity.type
_entity.pdbx_description
1 polymer ?
#
loop_
_entity_poly.entity_id
_entity_poly.type
_entity_poly.pdbx_seq_one_letter_code
_entity_poly.pdbx_strand_id
1 'polypeptide(L)'
;MNMLIIIKRKIHDIIIYITSIIKYYLFYCIIHNILQDFLCVLHNRKYFLVNLYIAIAQSFIEWLHLPCSVVLVLMNTSSMNILHPKNTNGTHKAFELLSEFDVAKDAIDDYIPSPDEEYMSEKHLQFFKSAISNWRGRLLRALENAKEYLAKCAISKSEEMDGAVEEANIHIKVRETERLRKLIERIDSTLRLIEDKKYGFCEETGEPIGIMRLLARPTARKCLMAQEIHENFEKRHNKQIFQEHTFFEQID
;
A
#
# COMPACT_ATOMS: atom_id res chain seq x y z
N MET A 1 -37.94 -64.04 21.19
CA MET A 1 -38.08 -62.91 20.23
C MET A 1 -37.89 -61.55 20.89
N ASN A 2 -38.47 -61.27 22.08
CA ASN A 2 -38.38 -59.95 22.74
C ASN A 2 -36.97 -59.55 23.25
N MET A 3 -36.15 -60.51 23.73
CA MET A 3 -34.78 -60.23 24.19
C MET A 3 -33.87 -59.67 23.08
N LEU A 4 -33.97 -60.20 21.86
CA LEU A 4 -33.20 -59.72 20.71
C LEU A 4 -33.58 -58.30 20.28
N ILE A 5 -34.86 -57.94 20.41
CA ILE A 5 -35.36 -56.59 20.10
C ILE A 5 -34.85 -55.59 21.14
N ILE A 6 -34.86 -55.95 22.42
CA ILE A 6 -34.35 -55.10 23.51
C ILE A 6 -32.84 -54.88 23.36
N ILE A 7 -32.09 -55.92 23.01
CA ILE A 7 -30.64 -55.82 22.78
C ILE A 7 -30.34 -54.92 21.57
N LYS A 8 -31.05 -55.10 20.44
CA LYS A 8 -30.88 -54.22 19.26
C LYS A 8 -31.18 -52.75 19.58
N ARG A 9 -32.20 -52.48 20.38
CA ARG A 9 -32.58 -51.12 20.77
C ARG A 9 -31.52 -50.47 21.66
N LYS A 10 -31.00 -51.19 22.65
CA LYS A 10 -29.89 -50.72 23.49
C LYS A 10 -28.60 -50.49 22.69
N ILE A 11 -28.28 -51.35 21.73
CA ILE A 11 -27.12 -51.16 20.84
C ILE A 11 -27.31 -49.90 19.97
N HIS A 12 -28.51 -49.68 19.44
CA HIS A 12 -28.82 -48.49 18.65
C HIS A 12 -28.68 -47.20 19.47
N ASP A 13 -29.17 -47.19 20.72
CA ASP A 13 -29.05 -46.03 21.62
C ASP A 13 -27.58 -45.74 21.99
N ILE A 14 -26.77 -46.79 22.18
CA ILE A 14 -25.33 -46.65 22.40
C ILE A 14 -24.62 -46.10 21.15
N ILE A 15 -25.01 -46.52 19.95
CA ILE A 15 -24.44 -46.00 18.70
C ILE A 15 -24.80 -44.51 18.51
N ILE A 16 -26.04 -44.11 18.82
CA ILE A 16 -26.45 -42.69 18.78
C ILE A 16 -25.65 -41.86 19.78
N TYR A 17 -25.43 -42.39 20.98
CA TYR A 17 -24.65 -41.72 22.01
C TYR A 17 -23.18 -41.55 21.58
N ILE A 18 -22.55 -42.61 21.07
CA ILE A 18 -21.17 -42.58 20.57
C ILE A 18 -21.03 -41.63 19.38
N THR A 19 -21.97 -41.66 18.42
CA THR A 19 -21.93 -40.76 17.27
C THR A 19 -22.13 -39.29 17.66
N SER A 20 -22.92 -38.99 18.69
CA SER A 20 -23.02 -37.63 19.25
C SER A 20 -21.74 -37.16 19.92
N ILE A 21 -21.08 -38.05 20.68
CA ILE A 21 -19.78 -37.76 21.30
C ILE A 21 -18.72 -37.51 20.24
N ILE A 22 -18.64 -38.35 19.21
CA ILE A 22 -17.66 -38.18 18.12
C ILE A 22 -17.91 -36.86 17.37
N LYS A 23 -19.17 -36.50 17.11
CA LYS A 23 -19.50 -35.19 16.52
C LYS A 23 -19.08 -34.03 17.42
N TYR A 24 -19.28 -34.14 18.73
CA TYR A 24 -18.86 -33.11 19.69
C TYR A 24 -17.33 -32.97 19.74
N TYR A 25 -16.59 -34.08 19.76
CA TYR A 25 -15.13 -34.08 19.72
C TYR A 25 -14.58 -33.55 18.39
N LEU A 26 -15.17 -33.93 17.25
CA LEU A 26 -14.78 -33.38 15.94
C LEU A 26 -15.04 -31.88 15.87
N PHE A 27 -16.19 -31.42 16.38
CA PHE A 27 -16.50 -30.00 16.45
C PHE A 27 -15.53 -29.25 17.36
N TYR A 28 -15.20 -29.81 18.53
CA TYR A 28 -14.21 -29.24 19.44
C TYR A 28 -12.81 -29.20 18.81
N CYS A 29 -12.37 -30.25 18.10
CA CYS A 29 -11.10 -30.26 17.38
C CYS A 29 -11.05 -29.25 16.23
N ILE A 30 -12.15 -29.08 15.49
CA ILE A 30 -12.24 -28.06 14.43
C ILE A 30 -12.15 -26.66 15.07
N ILE A 31 -12.90 -26.39 16.13
CA ILE A 31 -12.82 -25.12 16.85
C ILE A 31 -11.42 -24.91 17.41
N HIS A 32 -10.79 -25.91 18.00
CA HIS A 32 -9.45 -25.80 18.58
C HIS A 32 -8.39 -25.53 17.51
N ASN A 33 -8.44 -26.22 16.36
CA ASN A 33 -7.53 -25.95 15.23
C ASN A 33 -7.73 -24.53 14.69
N ILE A 34 -8.98 -24.10 14.53
CA ILE A 34 -9.30 -22.72 14.15
C ILE A 34 -8.76 -21.74 15.21
N LEU A 35 -8.96 -22.01 16.50
CA LEU A 35 -8.48 -21.15 17.60
C LEU A 35 -6.95 -21.09 17.67
N GLN A 36 -6.28 -22.18 17.32
CA GLN A 36 -4.81 -22.30 17.32
C GLN A 36 -4.20 -21.60 16.11
N ASP A 37 -4.83 -21.71 14.93
CA ASP A 37 -4.51 -20.89 13.76
C ASP A 37 -4.76 -19.40 14.03
N PHE A 38 -5.83 -19.07 14.76
CA PHE A 38 -6.14 -17.71 15.22
C PHE A 38 -5.12 -17.16 16.21
N LEU A 39 -4.68 -17.95 17.20
CA LEU A 39 -3.65 -17.54 18.16
C LEU A 39 -2.30 -17.32 17.48
N CYS A 40 -2.00 -18.10 16.43
CA CYS A 40 -0.82 -17.92 15.59
C CYS A 40 -0.90 -16.61 14.75
N VAL A 41 -2.09 -16.26 14.25
CA VAL A 41 -2.35 -15.03 13.48
C VAL A 41 -2.48 -13.78 14.36
N LEU A 42 -2.96 -13.89 15.61
CA LEU A 42 -3.07 -12.76 16.55
C LEU A 42 -1.72 -12.16 16.95
N HIS A 43 -0.62 -12.89 16.77
CA HIS A 43 0.73 -12.35 16.92
C HIS A 43 1.14 -11.42 15.76
N ASN A 44 0.33 -11.30 14.69
CA ASN A 44 0.62 -10.42 13.56
C ASN A 44 -0.64 -9.78 12.93
N ARG A 45 -0.84 -8.50 13.28
CA ARG A 45 -1.67 -7.47 12.62
C ARG A 45 -3.20 -7.44 12.84
N LYS A 46 -3.66 -6.21 13.15
CA LYS A 46 -5.04 -5.76 13.38
C LYS A 46 -5.99 -5.74 12.15
N TYR A 47 -5.56 -6.21 10.97
CA TYR A 47 -6.36 -6.08 9.73
C TYR A 47 -7.17 -7.33 9.38
N PHE A 48 -6.89 -8.48 10.01
CA PHE A 48 -7.59 -9.73 9.72
C PHE A 48 -8.97 -9.82 10.41
N LEU A 49 -9.15 -9.17 11.57
CA LEU A 49 -10.39 -9.25 12.36
C LEU A 49 -11.62 -8.68 11.61
N VAL A 50 -11.44 -7.67 10.76
CA VAL A 50 -12.55 -7.08 9.99
C VAL A 50 -13.03 -8.03 8.89
N ASN A 51 -12.10 -8.59 8.11
CA ASN A 51 -12.44 -9.55 7.05
C ASN A 51 -12.96 -10.87 7.60
N LEU A 52 -12.45 -11.28 8.75
CA LEU A 52 -12.90 -12.47 9.46
C LEU A 52 -14.29 -12.26 10.09
N TYR A 53 -14.57 -11.09 10.67
CA TYR A 53 -15.92 -10.76 11.14
C TYR A 53 -16.92 -10.73 9.98
N ILE A 54 -16.54 -10.16 8.84
CA ILE A 54 -17.35 -10.18 7.62
C ILE A 54 -17.57 -11.61 7.13
N ALA A 55 -16.54 -12.46 7.10
CA ALA A 55 -16.67 -13.85 6.67
C ALA A 55 -17.54 -14.69 7.62
N ILE A 56 -17.36 -14.55 8.93
CA ILE A 56 -18.19 -15.22 9.95
C ILE A 56 -19.65 -14.73 9.84
N ALA A 57 -19.87 -13.43 9.66
CA ALA A 57 -21.20 -12.87 9.45
C ALA A 57 -21.85 -13.38 8.14
N GLN A 58 -21.08 -13.50 7.05
CA GLN A 58 -21.54 -14.03 5.77
C GLN A 58 -21.98 -15.50 5.89
N SER A 59 -21.20 -16.32 6.59
CA SER A 59 -21.53 -17.73 6.85
C SER A 59 -22.74 -17.87 7.79
N PHE A 60 -22.93 -16.94 8.73
CA PHE A 60 -24.10 -16.91 9.61
C PHE A 60 -25.38 -16.49 8.87
N ILE A 61 -25.26 -15.58 7.90
CA ILE A 61 -26.36 -15.11 7.05
C ILE A 61 -26.85 -16.24 6.11
N GLU A 62 -25.94 -17.03 5.54
CA GLU A 62 -26.31 -18.22 4.74
C GLU A 62 -26.99 -19.31 5.59
N TRP A 63 -26.66 -19.40 6.87
CA TRP A 63 -27.22 -20.40 7.79
C TRP A 63 -28.62 -20.04 8.31
N LEU A 64 -29.01 -18.76 8.31
CA LEU A 64 -30.30 -18.30 8.86
C LEU A 64 -31.45 -18.17 7.84
N HIS A 65 -31.22 -18.37 6.54
CA HIS A 65 -32.25 -18.29 5.48
C HIS A 65 -33.16 -17.04 5.56
N LEU A 66 -32.61 -15.89 5.94
CA LEU A 66 -33.36 -14.64 5.99
C LEU A 66 -33.57 -14.07 4.58
N PRO A 67 -34.76 -13.50 4.27
CA PRO A 67 -35.06 -12.96 2.93
C PRO A 67 -34.17 -11.76 2.58
N CYS A 68 -33.76 -11.69 1.30
CA CYS A 68 -32.82 -10.68 0.75
C CYS A 68 -33.13 -9.22 1.10
N SER A 69 -34.39 -8.86 1.36
CA SER A 69 -34.80 -7.49 1.72
C SER A 69 -34.24 -7.02 3.07
N VAL A 70 -33.95 -7.94 4.00
CA VAL A 70 -33.37 -7.61 5.32
C VAL A 70 -31.85 -7.42 5.23
N VAL A 71 -31.19 -8.15 4.33
CA VAL A 71 -29.74 -8.07 4.09
C VAL A 71 -29.33 -6.72 3.49
N LEU A 72 -30.16 -6.15 2.63
CA LEU A 72 -29.88 -4.87 1.97
C LEU A 72 -29.89 -3.68 2.95
N VAL A 73 -30.67 -3.75 4.03
CA VAL A 73 -30.75 -2.68 5.05
C VAL A 73 -29.51 -2.69 5.97
N LEU A 74 -28.97 -3.87 6.27
CA LEU A 74 -27.78 -4.02 7.13
C LEU A 74 -26.47 -3.67 6.41
N MET A 75 -26.42 -3.79 5.09
CA MET A 75 -25.22 -3.44 4.31
C MET A 75 -25.11 -1.95 3.96
N ASN A 76 -26.12 -1.12 4.27
CA ASN A 76 -26.17 0.27 3.85
C ASN A 76 -25.67 1.29 4.89
N THR A 77 -24.99 0.85 5.95
CA THR A 77 -24.29 1.73 6.89
C THR A 77 -22.83 1.33 7.01
N SER A 78 -22.02 1.62 6.00
CA SER A 78 -20.56 1.77 6.14
C SER A 78 -20.01 2.49 4.91
N SER A 79 -20.17 3.80 4.92
CA SER A 79 -19.42 4.70 4.06
C SER A 79 -17.92 4.55 4.38
N MET A 80 -17.14 4.39 3.31
CA MET A 80 -15.68 4.48 3.16
C MET A 80 -14.79 4.62 4.42
N ASN A 81 -13.78 3.75 4.50
CA ASN A 81 -12.41 4.24 4.58
C ASN A 81 -11.42 3.16 4.11
N ILE A 82 -10.83 3.39 2.94
CA ILE A 82 -9.71 2.61 2.43
C ILE A 82 -8.49 2.99 3.28
N LEU A 83 -8.09 2.13 4.22
CA LEU A 83 -6.83 2.26 4.95
C LEU A 83 -5.82 1.25 4.41
N HIS A 84 -4.80 1.80 3.74
CA HIS A 84 -3.63 1.11 3.21
C HIS A 84 -2.98 0.12 4.22
N PRO A 85 -2.44 -1.02 3.75
CA PRO A 85 -1.86 -2.05 4.61
C PRO A 85 -0.48 -1.64 5.16
N LYS A 86 -0.32 -1.54 6.48
CA LYS A 86 0.98 -1.28 7.14
C LYS A 86 1.65 -2.52 7.71
N ASN A 87 2.94 -2.70 7.33
CA ASN A 87 4.05 -3.40 8.01
C ASN A 87 4.55 -4.74 7.44
N THR A 88 5.34 -4.71 6.37
CA THR A 88 6.21 -5.80 5.95
C THR A 88 7.65 -5.45 6.31
N ASN A 89 8.33 -6.40 6.94
CA ASN A 89 9.61 -6.27 7.63
C ASN A 89 10.67 -5.55 6.75
N GLY A 90 11.22 -4.44 7.24
CA GLY A 90 12.48 -3.80 6.82
C GLY A 90 12.57 -3.24 5.38
N THR A 91 12.14 -4.00 4.39
CA THR A 91 12.24 -3.69 2.95
C THR A 91 11.10 -2.82 2.44
N HIS A 92 9.95 -2.81 3.14
CA HIS A 92 8.81 -1.98 2.74
C HIS A 92 8.76 -0.60 3.37
N LYS A 93 9.50 -0.33 4.46
CA LYS A 93 9.50 1.02 5.08
C LYS A 93 10.11 2.07 4.14
N ALA A 94 11.12 1.63 3.38
CA ALA A 94 11.73 2.31 2.25
C ALA A 94 10.73 2.68 1.15
N PHE A 95 9.99 1.67 0.70
CA PHE A 95 8.95 1.81 -0.32
C PHE A 95 7.79 2.66 0.18
N GLU A 96 7.41 2.55 1.46
CA GLU A 96 6.36 3.34 2.14
C GLU A 96 6.76 4.81 2.32
N LEU A 97 8.06 5.13 2.40
CA LEU A 97 8.57 6.51 2.42
C LEU A 97 8.66 7.12 1.02
N LEU A 98 8.79 6.29 -0.01
CA LEU A 98 8.84 6.68 -1.42
C LEU A 98 7.44 6.69 -2.08
N SER A 99 6.51 5.91 -1.55
CA SER A 99 5.12 5.85 -1.99
C SER A 99 4.29 6.84 -1.18
N GLU A 100 3.80 7.86 -1.88
CA GLU A 100 2.79 8.82 -1.44
C GLU A 100 3.31 9.91 -0.52
N PHE A 101 3.83 10.96 -1.18
CA PHE A 101 3.63 12.31 -0.67
C PHE A 101 2.13 12.51 -0.43
N ASP A 102 1.77 12.66 0.83
CA ASP A 102 0.40 12.94 1.24
C ASP A 102 0.36 14.41 1.66
N VAL A 103 -0.10 15.27 0.75
CA VAL A 103 -0.24 16.72 1.00
C VAL A 103 -0.97 16.99 2.32
N ALA A 104 -1.99 16.19 2.62
CA ALA A 104 -2.83 16.40 3.79
C ALA A 104 -2.10 16.09 5.11
N LYS A 105 -1.05 15.24 5.09
CA LYS A 105 -0.21 14.98 6.28
C LYS A 105 0.90 16.02 6.47
N ASP A 106 1.21 16.77 5.43
CA ASP A 106 2.45 17.55 5.36
C ASP A 106 2.23 19.05 5.48
N ALA A 107 1.02 19.51 5.17
CA ALA A 107 0.61 20.88 5.41
C ALA A 107 0.49 21.16 6.91
N ILE A 108 0.92 22.36 7.32
CA ILE A 108 0.85 22.82 8.71
C ILE A 108 -0.52 23.42 9.03
N ASP A 109 -1.20 23.96 8.02
CA ASP A 109 -2.46 24.68 8.15
C ASP A 109 -3.65 23.84 7.68
N ASP A 110 -4.83 24.03 8.29
CA ASP A 110 -6.11 23.40 7.91
C ASP A 110 -6.65 23.87 6.55
N TYR A 111 -5.88 24.65 5.80
CA TYR A 111 -6.26 25.22 4.52
C TYR A 111 -5.97 24.25 3.38
N ILE A 112 -6.95 24.03 2.50
CA ILE A 112 -6.77 23.24 1.28
C ILE A 112 -7.10 24.14 0.08
N PRO A 113 -6.15 24.33 -0.85
CA PRO A 113 -6.35 25.07 -2.10
C PRO A 113 -7.59 24.60 -2.88
N SER A 114 -8.49 25.51 -3.20
CA SER A 114 -9.66 25.26 -4.07
C SER A 114 -9.44 25.83 -5.47
N PRO A 115 -9.93 25.16 -6.54
CA PRO A 115 -9.94 25.73 -7.90
C PRO A 115 -10.78 27.01 -8.05
N ASP A 116 -11.67 27.30 -7.10
CA ASP A 116 -12.54 28.48 -7.14
C ASP A 116 -11.82 29.78 -6.69
N GLU A 117 -10.61 29.66 -6.13
CA GLU A 117 -9.80 30.78 -5.67
C GLU A 117 -8.84 31.28 -6.75
N GLU A 118 -8.27 32.47 -6.54
CA GLU A 118 -7.26 33.03 -7.45
C GLU A 118 -6.06 32.07 -7.58
N TYR A 119 -5.79 31.68 -8.83
CA TYR A 119 -4.77 30.70 -9.14
C TYR A 119 -3.39 31.15 -8.65
N MET A 120 -2.72 30.30 -7.88
CA MET A 120 -1.40 30.58 -7.27
C MET A 120 -1.33 31.90 -6.49
N SER A 121 -2.41 32.23 -5.77
CA SER A 121 -2.40 33.26 -4.73
C SER A 121 -1.30 33.04 -3.68
N GLU A 122 -0.97 34.08 -2.91
CA GLU A 122 0.02 34.00 -1.83
C GLU A 122 -0.31 32.88 -0.81
N LYS A 123 -1.61 32.65 -0.55
CA LYS A 123 -2.07 31.56 0.32
C LYS A 123 -1.77 30.18 -0.28
N HIS A 124 -2.04 29.99 -1.58
CA HIS A 124 -1.69 28.75 -2.29
C HIS A 124 -0.18 28.49 -2.23
N LEU A 125 0.65 29.50 -2.50
CA LEU A 125 2.10 29.35 -2.50
C LEU A 125 2.65 29.03 -1.10
N GLN A 126 2.15 29.68 -0.06
CA GLN A 126 2.53 29.38 1.33
C GLN A 126 2.17 27.95 1.74
N PHE A 127 0.96 27.50 1.36
CA PHE A 127 0.52 26.13 1.57
C PHE A 127 1.47 25.12 0.92
N PHE A 128 1.71 25.24 -0.40
CA PHE A 128 2.59 24.31 -1.11
C PHE A 128 4.03 24.39 -0.60
N LYS A 129 4.54 25.59 -0.26
CA LYS A 129 5.87 25.76 0.31
C LYS A 129 6.04 25.01 1.63
N SER A 130 5.07 25.14 2.54
CA SER A 130 5.10 24.45 3.83
C SER A 130 5.07 22.92 3.66
N ALA A 131 4.15 22.42 2.83
CA ALA A 131 3.99 20.99 2.58
C ALA A 131 5.25 20.37 1.94
N ILE A 132 5.79 21.02 0.90
CA ILE A 132 6.99 20.55 0.19
C ILE A 132 8.23 20.61 1.09
N SER A 133 8.36 21.66 1.92
CA SER A 133 9.46 21.78 2.89
C SER A 133 9.43 20.68 3.95
N ASN A 134 8.24 20.37 4.47
CA ASN A 134 8.06 19.28 5.44
C ASN A 134 8.35 17.91 4.82
N TRP A 135 7.91 17.70 3.59
CA TRP A 135 8.22 16.49 2.83
C TRP A 135 9.72 16.33 2.58
N ARG A 136 10.41 17.40 2.17
CA ARG A 136 11.87 17.44 2.07
C ARG A 136 12.53 17.01 3.37
N GLY A 137 12.07 17.54 4.51
CA GLY A 137 12.57 17.17 5.82
C GLY A 137 12.42 15.68 6.14
N ARG A 138 11.30 15.05 5.75
CA ARG A 138 11.12 13.59 5.91
C ARG A 138 12.07 12.78 5.02
N LEU A 139 12.25 13.20 3.78
CA LEU A 139 13.15 12.52 2.85
C LEU A 139 14.61 12.60 3.29
N LEU A 140 15.04 13.74 3.84
CA LEU A 140 16.38 13.89 4.41
C LEU A 140 16.61 12.95 5.59
N ARG A 141 15.62 12.83 6.50
CA ARG A 141 15.69 11.86 7.60
C ARG A 141 15.73 10.41 7.10
N ALA A 142 14.94 10.09 6.08
CA ALA A 142 14.97 8.77 5.45
C ALA A 142 16.33 8.45 4.82
N LEU A 143 16.93 9.42 4.13
CA LEU A 143 18.25 9.30 3.54
C LEU A 143 19.34 9.09 4.60
N GLU A 144 19.28 9.83 5.70
CA GLU A 144 20.26 9.68 6.79
C GLU A 144 20.18 8.28 7.43
N ASN A 145 18.97 7.82 7.76
CA ASN A 145 18.76 6.46 8.27
C ASN A 145 19.29 5.37 7.32
N ALA A 146 19.12 5.58 6.01
CA ALA A 146 19.61 4.64 5.00
C ALA A 146 21.15 4.63 4.95
N LYS A 147 21.80 5.78 5.09
CA LYS A 147 23.27 5.88 5.18
C LYS A 147 23.82 5.22 6.43
N GLU A 148 23.18 5.44 7.59
CA GLU A 148 23.58 4.79 8.84
C GLU A 148 23.50 3.26 8.75
N TYR A 149 22.45 2.73 8.11
CA TYR A 149 22.33 1.29 7.86
C TYR A 149 23.51 0.79 7.00
N LEU A 150 23.79 1.45 5.87
CA LEU A 150 24.90 1.07 4.99
C LEU A 150 26.26 1.12 5.70
N ALA A 151 26.48 2.12 6.56
CA ALA A 151 27.70 2.25 7.35
C ALA A 151 27.86 1.08 8.34
N LYS A 152 26.77 0.62 8.98
CA LYS A 152 26.80 -0.55 9.87
C LYS A 152 27.11 -1.84 9.12
N CYS A 153 26.48 -2.05 7.96
CA CYS A 153 26.72 -3.23 7.13
C CYS A 153 28.17 -3.30 6.61
N ALA A 154 28.80 -2.14 6.36
CA ALA A 154 30.20 -2.08 5.94
C ALA A 154 31.18 -2.59 7.03
N ILE A 155 30.82 -2.42 8.31
CA ILE A 155 31.62 -2.89 9.44
C ILE A 155 31.43 -4.40 9.65
N SER A 156 30.18 -4.89 9.61
CA SER A 156 29.83 -6.28 9.90
C SER A 156 30.26 -7.29 8.84
N LYS A 157 30.37 -6.89 7.57
CA LYS A 157 30.77 -7.78 6.45
C LYS A 157 32.19 -8.36 6.61
N SER A 158 32.97 -7.90 7.58
CA SER A 158 34.31 -8.42 7.89
C SER A 158 34.33 -9.74 8.68
N GLU A 159 33.20 -10.15 9.28
CA GLU A 159 33.17 -11.23 10.28
C GLU A 159 32.36 -12.50 9.89
N GLU A 160 31.53 -12.48 8.84
CA GLU A 160 30.59 -13.57 8.53
C GLU A 160 30.82 -14.27 7.16
N MET A 161 30.64 -15.60 7.14
CA MET A 161 30.89 -16.46 5.97
C MET A 161 29.65 -16.69 5.06
N ASP A 162 28.48 -16.14 5.40
CA ASP A 162 27.23 -16.34 4.62
C ASP A 162 26.53 -15.00 4.30
N GLY A 163 27.10 -14.24 3.36
CA GLY A 163 26.76 -12.83 3.11
C GLY A 163 25.83 -12.55 1.93
N ALA A 164 25.33 -13.55 1.21
CA ALA A 164 24.64 -13.32 -0.07
C ALA A 164 23.31 -12.55 0.08
N VAL A 165 22.51 -12.87 1.11
CA VAL A 165 21.25 -12.17 1.39
C VAL A 165 21.51 -10.73 1.82
N GLU A 166 22.50 -10.53 2.69
CA GLU A 166 22.82 -9.20 3.19
C GLU A 166 23.42 -8.31 2.09
N GLU A 167 24.25 -8.87 1.21
CA GLU A 167 24.75 -8.17 0.02
C GLU A 167 23.61 -7.74 -0.90
N ALA A 168 22.61 -8.58 -1.13
CA ALA A 168 21.42 -8.20 -1.88
C ALA A 168 20.65 -7.04 -1.21
N ASN A 169 20.49 -7.06 0.12
CA ASN A 169 19.86 -5.98 0.88
C ASN A 169 20.63 -4.66 0.77
N ILE A 170 21.96 -4.70 0.88
CA ILE A 170 22.84 -3.55 0.69
C ILE A 170 22.65 -2.98 -0.72
N HIS A 171 22.67 -3.81 -1.76
CA HIS A 171 22.46 -3.37 -3.13
C HIS A 171 21.10 -2.69 -3.34
N ILE A 172 20.04 -3.24 -2.76
CA ILE A 172 18.70 -2.62 -2.80
C ILE A 172 18.74 -1.25 -2.10
N LYS A 173 19.35 -1.16 -0.92
CA LYS A 173 19.42 0.06 -0.13
C LYS A 173 20.23 1.15 -0.84
N VAL A 174 21.33 0.81 -1.50
CA VAL A 174 22.11 1.76 -2.33
C VAL A 174 21.23 2.34 -3.44
N ARG A 175 20.48 1.51 -4.17
CA ARG A 175 19.56 2.00 -5.22
C ARG A 175 18.46 2.90 -4.67
N GLU A 176 17.97 2.59 -3.47
CA GLU A 176 16.99 3.42 -2.77
C GLU A 176 17.57 4.81 -2.41
N THR A 177 18.79 4.85 -1.87
CA THR A 177 19.47 6.12 -1.56
C THR A 177 19.63 7.02 -2.79
N GLU A 178 19.97 6.43 -3.95
CA GLU A 178 20.10 7.19 -5.19
C GLU A 178 18.75 7.74 -5.68
N ARG A 179 17.68 6.97 -5.53
CA ARG A 179 16.32 7.45 -5.83
C ARG A 179 15.90 8.59 -4.90
N LEU A 180 16.18 8.46 -3.60
CA LEU A 180 15.91 9.51 -2.60
C LEU A 180 16.67 10.79 -2.92
N ARG A 181 17.97 10.69 -3.25
CA ARG A 181 18.81 11.84 -3.63
C ARG A 181 18.22 12.59 -4.83
N LYS A 182 17.90 11.88 -5.91
CA LYS A 182 17.28 12.47 -7.11
C LYS A 182 15.92 13.11 -6.81
N LEU A 183 15.13 12.51 -5.92
CA LEU A 183 13.85 13.07 -5.50
C LEU A 183 14.03 14.35 -4.68
N ILE A 184 15.00 14.39 -3.76
CA ILE A 184 15.33 15.58 -2.98
C ILE A 184 15.79 16.71 -3.90
N GLU A 185 16.63 16.43 -4.90
CA GLU A 185 17.06 17.43 -5.89
C GLU A 185 15.88 18.01 -6.68
N ARG A 186 14.91 17.16 -7.06
CA ARG A 186 13.67 17.62 -7.68
C ARG A 186 12.87 18.52 -6.74
N ILE A 187 12.74 18.17 -5.47
CA ILE A 187 12.02 18.96 -4.48
C ILE A 187 12.71 20.32 -4.25
N ASP A 188 14.03 20.33 -4.13
CA ASP A 188 14.81 21.57 -4.00
C ASP A 188 14.60 22.48 -5.20
N SER A 189 14.54 21.92 -6.42
CA SER A 189 14.21 22.69 -7.62
C SER A 189 12.77 23.24 -7.59
N THR A 190 11.81 22.48 -7.06
CA THR A 190 10.42 22.92 -6.92
C THR A 190 10.28 24.06 -5.91
N LEU A 191 11.01 24.01 -4.79
CA LEU A 191 11.03 25.10 -3.81
C LEU A 191 11.56 26.40 -4.42
N ARG A 192 12.61 26.34 -5.25
CA ARG A 192 13.11 27.51 -5.98
C ARG A 192 12.06 28.09 -6.93
N LEU A 193 11.30 27.24 -7.64
CA LEU A 193 10.21 27.71 -8.50
C LEU A 193 9.10 28.44 -7.73
N ILE A 194 8.87 28.06 -6.47
CA ILE A 194 7.92 28.76 -5.60
C ILE A 194 8.47 30.13 -5.20
N GLU A 195 9.75 30.22 -4.86
CA GLU A 195 10.43 31.50 -4.56
C GLU A 195 10.41 32.45 -5.77
N ASP A 196 10.58 31.91 -6.97
CA ASP A 196 10.52 32.66 -8.24
C ASP A 196 9.08 32.99 -8.69
N LYS A 197 8.05 32.56 -7.95
CA LYS A 197 6.61 32.67 -8.33
C LYS A 197 6.27 32.07 -9.70
N LYS A 198 7.03 31.08 -10.15
CA LYS A 198 6.80 30.32 -11.40
C LYS A 198 6.11 28.98 -11.17
N TYR A 199 5.94 28.60 -9.91
CA TYR A 199 5.27 27.35 -9.53
C TYR A 199 3.81 27.33 -10.00
N GLY A 200 3.36 26.14 -10.41
CA GLY A 200 2.02 25.92 -10.94
C GLY A 200 1.91 26.01 -12.46
N PHE A 201 2.86 26.61 -13.17
CA PHE A 201 2.76 26.74 -14.62
C PHE A 201 3.56 25.66 -15.35
N CYS A 202 3.06 25.24 -16.52
CA CYS A 202 3.71 24.27 -17.38
C CYS A 202 5.01 24.83 -17.97
N GLU A 203 6.12 24.09 -17.86
CA GLU A 203 7.42 24.52 -18.39
C GLU A 203 7.47 24.61 -19.93
N GLU A 204 6.63 23.85 -20.64
CA GLU A 204 6.61 23.81 -22.11
C GLU A 204 5.60 24.79 -22.72
N THR A 205 4.38 24.82 -22.18
CA THR A 205 3.26 25.59 -22.75
C THR A 205 2.98 26.89 -22.01
N GLY A 206 3.45 27.03 -20.76
CA GLY A 206 3.09 28.15 -19.88
C GLY A 206 1.67 28.05 -19.29
N GLU A 207 0.91 27.02 -19.63
CA GLU A 207 -0.47 26.84 -19.14
C GLU A 207 -0.52 26.49 -17.64
N PRO A 208 -1.61 26.87 -16.93
CA PRO A 208 -1.78 26.51 -15.53
C PRO A 208 -1.92 24.99 -15.36
N ILE A 209 -1.17 24.42 -14.43
CA ILE A 209 -1.31 23.05 -13.99
C ILE A 209 -2.46 23.01 -12.97
N GLY A 210 -3.43 22.12 -13.19
CA GLY A 210 -4.59 22.00 -12.30
C GLY A 210 -4.20 21.76 -10.84
N ILE A 211 -4.86 22.47 -9.92
CA ILE A 211 -4.57 22.41 -8.48
C ILE A 211 -4.66 20.98 -7.95
N MET A 212 -5.70 20.23 -8.32
CA MET A 212 -5.87 18.82 -7.93
C MET A 212 -4.67 17.95 -8.33
N ARG A 213 -4.03 18.25 -9.46
CA ARG A 213 -2.84 17.53 -9.92
C ARG A 213 -1.61 17.90 -9.08
N LEU A 214 -1.46 19.16 -8.69
CA LEU A 214 -0.38 19.60 -7.81
C LEU A 214 -0.57 19.06 -6.38
N LEU A 215 -1.82 18.93 -5.92
CA LEU A 215 -2.14 18.27 -4.66
C LEU A 215 -1.77 16.77 -4.69
N ALA A 216 -2.03 16.07 -5.80
CA ALA A 216 -1.59 14.69 -5.95
C ALA A 216 -0.07 14.57 -6.13
N ARG A 217 0.55 15.51 -6.86
CA ARG A 217 1.96 15.45 -7.24
C ARG A 217 2.56 16.86 -7.35
N PRO A 218 3.17 17.39 -6.28
CA PRO A 218 3.60 18.79 -6.21
C PRO A 218 4.84 19.07 -7.05
N THR A 219 5.63 18.04 -7.40
CA THR A 219 6.82 18.20 -8.26
C THR A 219 6.49 18.10 -9.75
N ALA A 220 5.21 18.15 -10.13
CA ALA A 220 4.80 18.09 -11.52
C ALA A 220 5.17 19.38 -12.26
N ARG A 221 5.86 19.25 -13.40
CA ARG A 221 6.41 20.38 -14.20
C ARG A 221 5.65 20.69 -15.49
N LYS A 222 4.97 19.68 -16.06
CA LYS A 222 4.22 19.80 -17.32
C LYS A 222 2.72 19.76 -17.06
N CYS A 223 1.88 20.39 -17.88
CA CYS A 223 0.43 20.18 -17.82
C CYS A 223 0.04 18.77 -18.30
N LEU A 224 -1.23 18.37 -18.11
CA LEU A 224 -1.68 17.01 -18.45
C LEU A 224 -1.56 16.71 -19.95
N MET A 225 -1.93 17.69 -20.80
CA MET A 225 -1.81 17.57 -22.26
C MET A 225 -0.35 17.46 -22.71
N ALA A 226 0.53 18.34 -22.22
CA ALA A 226 1.96 18.28 -22.52
C ALA A 226 2.58 16.95 -22.06
N GLN A 227 2.16 16.45 -20.88
CA GLN A 227 2.59 15.16 -20.37
C GLN A 227 2.16 14.01 -21.30
N GLU A 228 0.91 14.01 -21.78
CA GLU A 228 0.39 12.99 -22.69
C GLU A 228 1.14 12.99 -24.03
N ILE A 229 1.40 14.18 -24.60
CA ILE A 229 2.17 14.32 -25.84
C ILE A 229 3.58 13.76 -25.66
N HIS A 230 4.24 14.10 -24.55
CA HIS A 230 5.58 13.63 -24.24
C HIS A 230 5.64 12.10 -24.08
N GLU A 231 4.71 11.51 -23.32
CA GLU A 231 4.63 10.06 -23.14
C GLU A 231 4.33 9.34 -24.45
N ASN A 232 3.46 9.89 -25.30
CA ASN A 232 3.16 9.33 -26.61
C ASN A 232 4.37 9.40 -27.55
N PHE A 233 5.15 10.49 -27.49
CA PHE A 233 6.40 10.62 -28.23
C PHE A 233 7.42 9.57 -27.78
N GLU A 234 7.65 9.42 -26.47
CA GLU A 234 8.55 8.41 -25.91
C GLU A 234 8.15 6.99 -26.32
N LYS A 235 6.85 6.65 -26.26
CA LYS A 235 6.34 5.34 -26.69
C LYS A 235 6.64 5.06 -28.16
N ARG A 236 6.43 6.03 -29.04
CA ARG A 236 6.70 5.89 -30.48
C ARG A 236 8.19 5.73 -30.73
N HIS A 237 9.02 6.56 -30.11
CA HIS A 237 10.47 6.54 -30.22
C HIS A 237 11.06 5.20 -29.73
N ASN A 238 10.63 4.73 -28.56
CA ASN A 238 11.09 3.44 -28.01
C ASN A 238 10.66 2.26 -28.90
N LYS A 239 9.47 2.34 -29.51
CA LYS A 239 9.01 1.34 -30.47
C LYS A 239 9.88 1.33 -31.73
N GLN A 240 10.30 2.50 -32.23
CA GLN A 240 11.21 2.61 -33.36
C GLN A 240 12.58 2.01 -33.03
N ILE A 241 13.17 2.36 -31.89
CA ILE A 241 14.45 1.77 -31.43
C ILE A 241 14.34 0.25 -31.33
N PHE A 242 13.24 -0.26 -30.76
CA PHE A 242 13.03 -1.70 -30.67
C PHE A 242 12.96 -2.36 -32.06
N GLN A 243 12.25 -1.73 -33.00
CA GLN A 243 12.17 -2.20 -34.38
C GLN A 243 13.54 -2.19 -35.07
N GLU A 244 14.35 -1.15 -34.87
CA GLU A 244 15.72 -1.06 -35.38
C GLU A 244 16.60 -2.17 -34.78
N HIS A 245 16.59 -2.37 -33.45
CA HIS A 245 17.33 -3.46 -32.81
C HIS A 245 16.94 -4.84 -33.36
N THR A 246 15.64 -5.11 -33.51
CA THR A 246 15.17 -6.39 -34.07
C THR A 246 15.53 -6.57 -35.53
N PHE A 247 15.68 -5.48 -36.28
CA PHE A 247 16.09 -5.54 -37.69
C PHE A 247 17.58 -5.89 -37.82
N PHE A 248 18.44 -5.36 -36.96
CA PHE A 248 19.87 -5.69 -36.95
C PHE A 248 20.16 -7.13 -36.48
N GLU A 249 19.42 -7.64 -35.50
CA GLU A 249 19.56 -9.06 -35.05
C GLU A 249 19.14 -10.08 -36.12
N GLN A 250 18.43 -9.68 -37.17
CA GLN A 250 18.04 -10.57 -38.28
C GLN A 250 19.04 -10.57 -39.44
N ILE A 251 20.07 -9.72 -39.38
CA ILE A 251 21.09 -9.58 -40.42
C ILE A 251 22.39 -10.33 -40.06
N ASP A 252 22.57 -10.69 -38.78
CA ASP A 252 23.65 -11.54 -38.25
C ASP A 252 23.23 -13.02 -38.14
#